data_AF-A0A1H6TBJ1-F1
#
_entry.id   AF-A0A1H6TBJ1-F1
#
_cell.length_a   1.000
_cell.length_b   1.000
_cell.length_c   1.000
_cell.angle_alpha   90.00
_cell.angle_beta   90.00
_cell.angle_gamma   90.00
#
_symmetry.space_group_name_H-M   'P 1'
#
loop_
_entity.id
_entity.type
_entity.pdbx_description
1 polymer ?
#
loop_
_entity_poly.entity_id
_entity_poly.type
_entity_poly.pdbx_seq_one_letter_code
_entity_poly.pdbx_strand_id
1 'polypeptide(L)' 'MRTSYLDYYKMILEKVSFDYGLVKKELHKANQVLTGEEQSRLRKWMLQNGLLFEAKAPLHTGS' A
#
# COMPACT_ATOMS: atom_id res chain seq x y z
N MET A 1 6.71 -13.14 -18.48
CA MET A 1 5.64 -12.41 -17.76
C MET A 1 6.11 -10.97 -17.56
N ARG A 2 5.35 -9.96 -18.02
CA ARG A 2 5.61 -8.56 -17.62
C ARG A 2 5.13 -8.43 -16.18
N THR A 3 6.04 -8.38 -15.22
CA THR A 3 5.69 -7.98 -13.86
C THR A 3 5.32 -6.50 -13.89
N SER A 4 4.05 -6.20 -13.69
CA SER A 4 3.58 -4.81 -13.53
C SER A 4 4.17 -4.23 -12.24
N TYR A 5 4.37 -2.91 -12.19
CA TYR A 5 4.87 -2.24 -10.98
C TYR A 5 4.02 -2.57 -9.75
N LEU A 6 2.71 -2.74 -9.92
CA LEU A 6 1.81 -3.21 -8.89
C LEU A 6 2.24 -4.54 -8.26
N ASP A 7 2.55 -5.56 -9.07
CA ASP A 7 2.93 -6.88 -8.56
C ASP A 7 4.35 -6.89 -7.96
N TYR A 8 5.25 -6.06 -8.49
CA TYR A 8 6.56 -5.81 -7.88
C TYR A 8 6.41 -5.25 -6.46
N TYR A 9 5.56 -4.23 -6.27
CA TYR A 9 5.35 -3.63 -4.94
C TYR A 9 4.60 -4.56 -3.99
N LYS A 10 3.65 -5.38 -4.45
CA LYS A 10 3.03 -6.43 -3.61
C LYS A 10 4.09 -7.38 -3.06
N MET A 11 4.98 -7.88 -3.91
CA MET A 11 6.05 -8.79 -3.49
C MET A 11 6.98 -8.14 -2.46
N ILE A 12 7.34 -6.86 -2.65
CA ILE A 12 8.18 -6.14 -1.67
C ILE A 12 7.43 -5.98 -0.34
N LEU A 13 6.19 -5.51 -0.38
CA LEU A 13 5.38 -5.27 0.83
C LEU A 13 5.14 -6.56 1.63
N GLU A 14 4.97 -7.69 0.94
CA GLU A 14 4.91 -9.00 1.58
C GLU A 14 6.24 -9.37 2.26
N LYS A 15 7.37 -9.16 1.56
CA LYS A 15 8.70 -9.45 2.11
C LYS A 15 9.04 -8.61 3.33
N VAL A 16 8.62 -7.35 3.36
CA VAL A 16 8.89 -6.44 4.49
C VAL A 16 7.75 -6.39 5.51
N SER A 17 6.73 -7.24 5.37
CA SER A 17 5.51 -7.24 6.21
C SER A 17 5.78 -7.39 7.71
N PHE A 18 6.92 -7.97 8.08
CA PHE A 18 7.35 -8.14 9.47
C PHE A 18 7.77 -6.81 10.15
N ASP A 19 8.06 -5.76 9.37
CA ASP A 19 8.51 -4.46 9.88
C ASP A 19 7.61 -3.34 9.33
N TYR A 20 6.80 -2.77 10.21
CA TYR A 20 5.87 -1.69 9.85
C TYR A 20 6.56 -0.42 9.33
N GLY A 21 7.78 -0.13 9.79
CA GLY A 21 8.58 0.99 9.30
C GLY A 21 9.04 0.78 7.86
N LEU A 22 9.44 -0.45 7.50
CA LEU A 22 9.77 -0.81 6.12
C LEU A 22 8.53 -0.82 5.22
N VAL A 23 7.41 -1.37 5.68
CA VAL A 23 6.12 -1.33 4.95
C VAL A 23 5.76 0.11 4.59
N LYS A 24 5.86 1.05 5.54
CA LYS A 24 5.59 2.48 5.28
C LYS A 24 6.51 3.07 4.21
N LYS A 25 7.81 2.79 4.26
CA LYS A 25 8.79 3.29 3.30
C LYS A 25 8.50 2.79 1.89
N GLU A 26 8.23 1.50 1.74
CA GLU A 26 7.96 0.89 0.43
C GLU A 26 6.58 1.29 -0.10
N LEU A 27 5.57 1.43 0.76
CA LEU A 27 4.27 1.97 0.37
C LEU A 27 4.37 3.43 -0.12
N HIS A 28 5.20 4.26 0.53
CA HIS A 28 5.43 5.62 0.06
C HIS A 28 6.01 5.65 -1.35
N LYS A 29 7.02 4.81 -1.64
CA LYS A 29 7.58 4.66 -2.99
C LYS A 29 6.54 4.16 -3.98
N ALA A 30 5.74 3.16 -3.61
CA ALA A 30 4.67 2.64 -4.45
C ALA A 30 3.68 3.74 -4.86
N ASN A 31 3.29 4.62 -3.93
CA ASN A 31 2.37 5.73 -4.23
C ASN A 31 2.98 6.81 -5.16
N GLN A 32 4.31 6.89 -5.28
CA GLN A 32 4.97 7.81 -6.23
C GLN A 32 5.06 7.22 -7.64
N VAL A 33 5.07 5.89 -7.77
CA VAL A 33 5.29 5.18 -9.05
C VAL A 33 3.98 4.69 -9.67
N LEU A 34 3.06 4.21 -8.83
CA LEU A 34 1.81 3.61 -9.28
C LEU A 34 0.79 4.67 -9.71
N THR A 35 0.02 4.35 -10.74
CA THR A 35 -1.16 5.14 -11.12
C THR A 35 -2.23 5.13 -10.03
N GLY A 36 -3.18 6.06 -10.06
CA GLY A 36 -4.26 6.11 -9.06
C GLY A 36 -5.10 4.81 -8.99
N GLU A 37 -5.31 4.15 -10.14
CA GLU A 37 -5.98 2.85 -10.20
C GLU A 37 -5.15 1.75 -9.53
N GLU A 38 -3.84 1.71 -9.82
CA GLU A 38 -2.94 0.73 -9.21
C GLU A 38 -2.76 0.96 -7.72
N GLN A 39 -2.71 2.21 -7.25
CA GLN A 39 -2.69 2.54 -5.83
C GLN A 39 -3.95 2.03 -5.12
N SER A 40 -5.12 2.21 -5.73
CA SER A 40 -6.39 1.71 -5.19
C SER A 40 -6.41 0.19 -5.10
N ARG A 41 -5.90 -0.49 -6.14
CA ARG A 41 -5.75 -1.96 -6.15
C ARG A 41 -4.74 -2.43 -5.11
N LEU A 42 -3.61 -1.73 -4.94
CA LEU A 42 -2.60 -2.04 -3.94
C LEU A 42 -3.16 -1.90 -2.53
N ARG A 43 -3.85 -0.80 -2.22
CA ARG A 43 -4.50 -0.58 -0.91
C ARG A 43 -5.52 -1.67 -0.59
N LYS A 44 -6.37 -2.04 -1.55
CA LYS A 44 -7.34 -3.13 -1.37
C LYS A 44 -6.63 -4.45 -1.05
N TRP A 45 -5.56 -4.76 -1.76
CA TRP A 45 -4.76 -5.96 -1.49
C TRP A 45 -4.10 -5.89 -0.09
N MET A 46 -3.54 -4.75 0.31
CA MET A 46 -2.95 -4.59 1.64
C MET A 46 -3.97 -4.77 2.77
N LEU A 47 -5.20 -4.27 2.61
CA LEU A 47 -6.29 -4.48 3.57
C LEU A 47 -6.64 -5.97 3.70
N GLN A 48 -6.73 -6.68 2.57
CA GLN A 48 -7.01 -8.13 2.56
C GLN A 48 -5.91 -8.95 3.25
N ASN A 49 -4.67 -8.47 3.25
CA ASN A 49 -3.51 -9.13 3.85
C ASN A 49 -3.17 -8.60 5.25
N GLY A 50 -3.98 -7.70 5.82
CA GLY A 50 -3.73 -7.12 7.15
C GLY A 50 -2.50 -6.20 7.23
N LEU A 51 -1.96 -5.77 6.09
CA LEU A 51 -0.79 -4.88 6.00
C LEU A 51 -1.13 -3.40 6.17
N LEU A 52 -2.42 -3.06 6.03
CA LEU A 52 -2.93 -1.73 6.27
C LEU A 52 -3.92 -1.79 7.43
N PHE A 53 -3.49 -1.31 8.58
CA PHE A 53 -4.41 -0.85 9.60
C PHE A 53 -4.94 0.47 9.07
N GLU A 54 -6.22 0.56 8.73
CA GLU A 54 -6.84 1.86 8.52
C GLU A 54 -6.62 2.66 9.80
N ALA A 55 -5.60 3.52 9.82
CA ALA A 55 -5.62 4.68 10.65
C ALA A 55 -6.83 5.44 10.12
N LYS A 56 -7.98 5.23 10.78
CA LYS A 56 -9.21 5.99 10.65
C LYS A 56 -8.78 7.40 10.30
N ALA A 57 -8.91 7.77 9.02
CA ALA A 57 -8.63 9.13 8.61
C ALA A 57 -9.42 10.00 9.58
N PRO A 58 -8.84 11.06 10.19
CA PRO A 58 -9.66 11.96 10.97
C PRO A 58 -10.79 12.38 10.04
N LEU A 59 -12.00 11.92 10.35
CA LEU A 59 -13.21 12.44 9.75
C LEU A 59 -13.03 13.94 9.93
N HIS A 60 -12.89 14.68 8.83
CA HIS A 60 -13.19 16.09 8.86
C HIS A 60 -14.65 16.15 9.30
N THR A 61 -14.87 16.25 10.61
CA THR A 61 -16.12 16.73 11.18
C THR A 61 -16.28 18.10 10.57
N GLY A 62 -17.27 18.21 9.69
CA GLY A 62 -17.64 19.47 9.07
C GLY A 62 -17.72 20.57 10.11
N SER A 63 -17.13 21.70 9.77
CA SER A 63 -17.50 23.00 10.35
C SER A 63 -18.56 23.61 9.45
#